data_AF-W7FQV7-F1
#
_entry.id   AF-W7FQV7-F1
#
_cell.length_a   1.000
_cell.length_b   1.000
_cell.length_c   1.000
_cell.angle_alpha   90.00
_cell.angle_beta   90.00
_cell.angle_gamma   90.00
#
_symmetry.space_group_name_H-M   'P 1'
#
loop_
_entity.id
_entity.type
_entity.pdbx_description
1 polymer ?
#
loop_
_entity_poly.entity_id
_entity_poly.type
_entity_poly.pdbx_seq_one_letter_code
_entity_poly.pdbx_strand_id
1 'polypeptide(L)'
;MGNKISTEDHIFRLKLKTKELEKLSQRSELEEKKLIGDVKKAIQAGKIELARLYAEKCIRKKNEKVNYLNLSNKLDVLVSRLEGAHRCASLVKDVGVMIPLIQKINAETNAIKIGNDVTKLENIFDEISISSELINDTVQTSSAISAPTEEHLEEISNMSERIKNLK
;
A
#
# COMPACT_ATOMS: atom_id res chain seq x y z
N MET A 1 -32.98 -11.70 -9.04
CA MET A 1 -31.52 -11.76 -9.27
C MET A 1 -30.87 -12.05 -7.92
N GLY A 2 -30.47 -13.30 -7.66
CA GLY A 2 -29.91 -13.71 -6.37
C GLY A 2 -28.60 -12.96 -6.10
N ASN A 3 -28.44 -12.43 -4.88
CA ASN A 3 -27.19 -11.81 -4.42
C ASN A 3 -26.02 -12.76 -4.73
N LYS A 4 -25.19 -12.40 -5.71
CA LYS A 4 -23.90 -13.06 -5.93
C LYS A 4 -23.04 -12.74 -4.71
N ILE A 5 -22.92 -13.72 -3.82
CA ILE A 5 -22.01 -13.69 -2.69
C ILE A 5 -20.61 -13.40 -3.24
N SER A 6 -19.92 -12.40 -2.69
CA SER A 6 -18.58 -12.03 -3.15
C SER A 6 -17.60 -13.16 -2.88
N THR A 7 -16.53 -13.29 -3.67
CA THR A 7 -15.43 -14.22 -3.40
C THR A 7 -14.88 -14.03 -1.99
N GLU A 8 -14.83 -12.77 -1.51
CA GLU A 8 -14.43 -12.43 -0.15
C GLU A 8 -15.40 -12.95 0.91
N ASP A 9 -16.72 -12.88 0.66
CA ASP A 9 -17.73 -13.42 1.56
C ASP A 9 -17.62 -14.96 1.66
N HIS A 10 -17.32 -15.62 0.53
CA HIS A 10 -17.09 -17.06 0.52
C HIS A 10 -15.83 -17.44 1.31
N ILE A 11 -14.74 -16.71 1.13
CA ILE A 11 -13.49 -16.88 1.91
C ILE A 11 -13.79 -16.69 3.40
N PHE A 12 -14.55 -15.66 3.77
CA PHE A 12 -14.92 -15.38 5.16
C PHE A 12 -15.76 -16.51 5.78
N ARG A 13 -16.78 -17.00 5.06
CA ARG A 13 -17.61 -18.12 5.51
C ARG A 13 -16.78 -19.40 5.70
N LEU A 14 -15.86 -19.69 4.79
CA LEU A 14 -14.98 -20.85 4.92
C LEU A 14 -14.07 -20.74 6.13
N LYS A 15 -13.46 -19.57 6.39
CA LYS A 15 -12.67 -19.32 7.61
C LYS A 15 -13.49 -19.56 8.89
N LEU A 16 -14.73 -19.10 8.92
CA LEU A 16 -15.61 -19.31 10.06
C LEU A 16 -15.88 -20.81 10.27
N LYS A 17 -16.12 -21.55 9.19
CA LYS A 17 -16.33 -22.99 9.23
C LYS A 17 -15.08 -23.77 9.65
N THR A 18 -13.89 -23.36 9.23
CA THR A 18 -12.61 -23.88 9.73
C THR A 18 -12.56 -23.76 11.26
N LYS A 19 -12.80 -22.56 11.81
CA LYS A 19 -12.80 -22.36 13.28
C LYS A 19 -13.90 -23.15 14.00
N GLU A 20 -15.06 -23.32 13.38
CA GLU A 20 -16.13 -24.15 13.94
C GLU A 20 -15.69 -25.62 14.06
N LEU A 21 -15.03 -26.16 13.03
CA LEU A 21 -14.50 -27.52 13.03
C LEU A 21 -13.38 -27.71 14.05
N GLU A 22 -12.49 -26.73 14.24
CA GLU A 22 -11.47 -26.76 15.30
C GLU A 22 -12.11 -26.86 16.68
N LYS A 23 -13.15 -26.05 16.93
CA LYS A 23 -13.90 -26.10 18.20
C LYS A 23 -14.59 -27.46 18.40
N LEU A 24 -15.17 -28.03 17.35
CA LEU A 24 -15.76 -29.37 17.42
C LEU A 24 -14.70 -30.45 17.70
N SER A 25 -13.52 -30.34 17.09
CA SER A 25 -12.39 -31.24 17.36
C SER A 25 -11.96 -31.15 18.83
N GLN A 26 -11.78 -29.94 19.37
CA GLN A 26 -11.44 -29.71 20.77
C GLN A 26 -12.50 -30.25 21.73
N ARG A 27 -13.79 -30.05 21.40
CA ARG A 27 -14.90 -30.60 22.19
C ARG A 27 -14.86 -32.14 22.22
N SER A 28 -14.65 -32.78 21.06
CA SER A 28 -14.50 -34.23 20.99
C SER A 28 -13.31 -34.74 21.80
N GLU A 29 -12.20 -33.99 21.84
CA GLU A 29 -11.05 -34.32 22.70
C GLU A 29 -11.38 -34.24 24.20
N LEU A 30 -12.12 -33.21 24.63
CA LEU A 30 -12.55 -33.10 26.03
C LEU A 30 -13.49 -34.24 26.43
N GLU A 31 -14.41 -34.62 25.53
CA GLU A 31 -15.31 -35.76 25.72
C GLU A 31 -14.54 -37.08 25.75
N GLU A 32 -13.54 -37.27 24.89
CA GLU A 32 -12.62 -38.42 24.90
C GLU A 32 -11.92 -38.54 26.27
N LYS A 33 -11.32 -37.46 26.77
CA LYS A 33 -10.62 -37.45 28.07
C LYS A 33 -11.52 -37.84 29.23
N LYS A 34 -12.78 -37.35 29.23
CA LYS A 34 -13.78 -37.74 30.23
C LYS A 34 -14.07 -39.25 30.18
N LEU A 35 -14.28 -39.78 28.97
CA LEU A 35 -14.55 -41.20 28.77
C LEU A 35 -13.38 -42.09 29.20
N ILE A 36 -12.13 -41.67 28.99
CA ILE A 36 -10.96 -42.39 29.51
C ILE A 36 -11.03 -42.51 31.05
N GLY A 37 -11.44 -41.44 31.74
CA GLY A 37 -11.65 -41.46 33.18
C GLY A 37 -12.78 -42.42 33.60
N ASP A 38 -13.88 -42.41 32.86
CA ASP A 38 -15.03 -43.28 33.13
C ASP A 38 -14.73 -44.76 32.87
N VAL A 39 -13.93 -45.07 31.83
CA VAL A 39 -13.43 -46.44 31.57
C VAL A 39 -12.60 -46.92 32.77
N LYS A 40 -11.67 -46.11 33.27
CA LYS A 40 -10.83 -46.48 34.43
C LYS A 40 -11.68 -46.77 35.66
N LYS A 41 -12.67 -45.91 35.95
CA LYS A 41 -13.60 -46.11 37.08
C LYS A 41 -14.45 -47.38 36.91
N ALA A 42 -14.96 -47.64 35.71
CA ALA A 42 -15.77 -48.82 35.44
C ALA A 42 -14.97 -50.13 35.59
N ILE A 43 -13.70 -50.14 35.18
CA ILE A 43 -12.78 -51.28 35.37
C ILE A 43 -12.52 -51.52 36.86
N GLN A 44 -12.21 -50.47 37.62
CA GLN A 44 -11.99 -50.58 39.07
C GLN A 44 -13.21 -51.08 39.83
N ALA A 45 -14.41 -50.73 39.37
CA ALA A 45 -15.67 -51.20 39.93
C ALA A 45 -16.07 -52.62 39.47
N GLY A 46 -15.26 -53.30 38.64
CA GLY A 46 -15.55 -54.65 38.12
C GLY A 46 -16.66 -54.71 37.06
N LYS A 47 -17.12 -53.56 36.52
CA LYS A 47 -18.21 -53.48 35.54
C LYS A 47 -17.67 -53.59 34.12
N ILE A 48 -17.31 -54.80 33.70
CA ILE A 48 -16.60 -55.07 32.43
C ILE A 48 -17.42 -54.61 31.20
N GLU A 49 -18.72 -54.91 31.14
CA GLU A 49 -19.57 -54.50 30.01
C GLU A 49 -19.71 -52.97 29.88
N LEU A 50 -19.81 -52.27 31.02
CA LEU A 50 -19.86 -50.81 31.04
C LEU A 50 -18.53 -50.19 30.59
N ALA A 51 -17.41 -50.78 31.03
CA ALA A 51 -16.08 -50.35 30.60
C ALA A 51 -15.90 -50.54 29.09
N ARG A 52 -16.38 -51.65 28.52
CA ARG A 52 -16.35 -51.90 27.07
C ARG A 52 -17.15 -50.84 26.30
N LEU A 53 -18.37 -50.53 26.74
CA LEU A 53 -19.21 -49.49 26.11
C LEU A 53 -18.53 -48.11 26.13
N TYR A 54 -17.94 -47.72 27.26
CA TYR A 54 -17.22 -46.45 27.35
C TYR A 54 -15.94 -46.44 26.50
N ALA A 55 -15.24 -47.57 26.37
CA ALA A 55 -14.07 -47.69 25.52
C ALA A 55 -14.43 -47.53 24.03
N GLU A 56 -15.52 -48.16 23.57
CA GLU A 56 -16.02 -47.99 22.20
C GLU A 56 -16.37 -46.52 21.91
N LYS A 57 -17.10 -45.88 22.85
CA LYS A 57 -17.44 -44.46 22.73
C LYS A 57 -16.17 -43.58 22.70
N CYS A 58 -15.15 -43.93 23.48
CA CYS A 58 -13.87 -43.23 23.49
C CYS A 58 -13.17 -43.33 22.12
N ILE A 59 -13.11 -44.52 21.54
CA ILE A 59 -12.52 -44.75 20.20
C ILE A 59 -13.26 -43.92 19.15
N ARG A 60 -14.60 -43.93 19.18
CA ARG A 60 -15.40 -43.13 18.28
C ARG A 60 -15.10 -41.63 18.41
N LYS A 61 -15.00 -41.11 19.64
CA LYS A 61 -14.69 -39.69 19.89
C LYS A 61 -13.29 -39.30 19.42
N LYS A 62 -12.31 -40.18 19.60
CA LYS A 62 -10.96 -40.01 19.05
C LYS A 62 -10.98 -39.91 17.51
N ASN A 63 -11.74 -40.78 16.84
CA ASN A 63 -11.88 -40.73 15.39
C ASN A 63 -12.62 -39.47 14.92
N GLU A 64 -13.69 -39.07 15.61
CA GLU A 64 -14.39 -37.80 15.35
C GLU A 64 -13.45 -36.60 15.46
N LYS A 65 -12.63 -36.53 16.52
CA LYS A 65 -11.60 -35.48 16.71
C LYS A 65 -10.69 -35.39 15.48
N VAL A 66 -10.10 -36.52 15.07
CA VAL A 66 -9.16 -36.58 13.94
C VAL A 66 -9.84 -36.17 12.64
N ASN A 67 -11.07 -36.62 12.42
CA ASN A 67 -11.84 -36.25 11.23
C ASN A 67 -12.14 -34.74 11.16
N TYR A 68 -12.57 -34.13 12.28
CA TYR A 68 -12.80 -32.69 12.33
C TYR A 68 -11.51 -31.89 12.11
N LEU A 69 -10.39 -32.32 12.70
CA LEU A 69 -9.10 -31.67 12.51
C LEU A 69 -8.64 -31.76 11.04
N ASN A 70 -8.74 -32.93 10.44
CA ASN A 70 -8.40 -33.13 9.03
C ASN A 70 -9.27 -32.30 8.10
N LEU A 71 -10.57 -32.21 8.37
CA LEU A 71 -11.47 -31.38 7.58
C LEU A 71 -11.15 -29.89 7.75
N SER A 72 -10.87 -29.45 8.98
CA SER A 72 -10.42 -28.08 9.25
C SER A 72 -9.17 -27.72 8.45
N ASN A 73 -8.13 -28.56 8.53
CA ASN A 73 -6.89 -28.36 7.79
C ASN A 73 -7.11 -28.29 6.27
N LYS A 74 -7.97 -29.17 5.73
CA LYS A 74 -8.32 -29.14 4.31
C LYS A 74 -9.01 -27.82 3.94
N LEU A 75 -9.94 -27.33 4.76
CA LEU A 75 -10.60 -26.04 4.52
C LEU A 75 -9.63 -24.86 4.63
N ASP A 76 -8.71 -24.88 5.59
CA ASP A 76 -7.71 -23.83 5.75
C ASP A 76 -6.77 -23.72 4.53
N VAL A 77 -6.32 -24.86 4.00
CA VAL A 77 -5.55 -24.92 2.75
C VAL A 77 -6.35 -24.34 1.57
N LEU A 78 -7.64 -24.64 1.48
CA LEU A 78 -8.51 -24.10 0.43
C LEU A 78 -8.68 -22.58 0.58
N VAL A 79 -8.87 -22.08 1.79
CA VAL A 79 -8.94 -20.64 2.09
C VAL A 79 -7.66 -19.94 1.65
N SER A 80 -6.50 -20.46 2.03
CA SER A 80 -5.20 -19.86 1.68
C SER A 80 -5.01 -19.77 0.15
N ARG A 81 -5.39 -20.82 -0.58
CA ARG A 81 -5.36 -20.84 -2.06
C ARG A 81 -6.33 -19.83 -2.67
N LEU A 82 -7.56 -19.75 -2.14
CA LEU A 82 -8.57 -18.80 -2.62
C LEU A 82 -8.14 -17.35 -2.39
N GLU A 83 -7.56 -17.04 -1.24
CA GLU A 83 -7.02 -15.71 -0.97
C GLU A 83 -5.87 -15.36 -1.91
N GLY A 84 -4.95 -16.29 -2.14
CA GLY A 84 -3.87 -16.10 -3.11
C GLY A 84 -4.42 -15.80 -4.51
N ALA A 85 -5.39 -16.58 -4.98
CA ALA A 85 -6.04 -16.38 -6.26
C ALA A 85 -6.76 -15.02 -6.34
N HIS A 86 -7.47 -14.62 -5.28
CA HIS A 86 -8.17 -13.33 -5.21
C HIS A 86 -7.20 -12.14 -5.25
N ARG A 87 -6.09 -12.20 -4.51
CA ARG A 87 -5.04 -11.18 -4.55
C ARG A 87 -4.40 -11.08 -5.93
N CYS A 88 -4.08 -12.22 -6.56
CA CYS A 88 -3.54 -12.23 -7.92
C CYS A 88 -4.52 -11.63 -8.94
N ALA A 89 -5.81 -11.99 -8.86
CA ALA A 89 -6.83 -11.43 -9.74
C ALA A 89 -6.97 -9.92 -9.57
N SER A 90 -6.90 -9.43 -8.33
CA SER A 90 -6.92 -8.00 -8.03
C SER A 90 -5.69 -7.29 -8.59
N LEU A 91 -4.50 -7.85 -8.40
CA LEU A 91 -3.24 -7.30 -8.94
C LEU A 91 -3.26 -7.23 -10.47
N VAL A 92 -3.76 -8.27 -11.15
CA VAL A 92 -3.89 -8.26 -12.62
C VAL A 92 -4.82 -7.14 -13.09
N LYS A 93 -5.91 -6.89 -12.37
CA LYS A 93 -6.82 -5.78 -12.66
C LYS A 93 -6.11 -4.42 -12.49
N ASP A 94 -5.35 -4.24 -11.41
CA ASP A 94 -4.60 -3.00 -11.14
C ASP A 94 -3.54 -2.74 -12.22
N VAL A 95 -2.80 -3.78 -12.62
CA VAL A 95 -1.85 -3.71 -13.74
C VAL A 95 -2.57 -3.36 -15.04
N GLY A 96 -3.75 -3.94 -15.30
CA GLY A 96 -4.57 -3.61 -16.46
C GLY A 96 -4.98 -2.13 -16.53
N VAL A 97 -5.24 -1.49 -15.39
CA VAL A 97 -5.53 -0.04 -15.30
C VAL A 97 -4.25 0.80 -15.45
N MET A 98 -3.11 0.29 -15.01
CA MET A 98 -1.83 1.01 -15.06
C MET A 98 -1.22 1.04 -16.46
N ILE A 99 -1.39 -0.01 -17.28
CA ILE A 99 -0.88 -0.08 -18.66
C ILE A 99 -1.23 1.17 -19.51
N PRO A 100 -2.49 1.63 -19.62
CA PRO A 100 -2.81 2.82 -20.41
C PRO A 100 -2.23 4.11 -19.81
N LEU A 101 -2.08 4.21 -18.48
CA LEU A 101 -1.42 5.34 -17.82
C LEU A 101 0.06 5.41 -18.20
N ILE A 102 0.74 4.26 -18.18
CA ILE A 102 2.14 4.15 -18.62
C ILE A 102 2.26 4.50 -20.10
N GLN A 103 1.36 4.01 -20.96
CA GLN A 103 1.34 4.34 -22.39
C GLN A 103 1.14 5.84 -22.63
N LYS A 104 0.27 6.50 -21.87
CA LYS A 104 0.05 7.96 -21.94
C LYS A 104 1.30 8.73 -21.52
N ILE A 105 1.92 8.37 -20.40
CA ILE A 105 3.19 8.98 -19.93
C ILE A 105 4.28 8.80 -20.99
N ASN A 106 4.40 7.61 -21.56
CA ASN A 106 5.40 7.34 -22.60
C ASN A 106 5.14 8.16 -23.88
N ALA A 107 3.88 8.28 -24.31
CA ALA A 107 3.51 9.11 -25.45
C ALA A 107 3.79 10.60 -25.22
N GLU A 108 3.55 11.11 -24.00
CA GLU A 108 3.88 12.49 -23.61
C GLU A 108 5.39 12.75 -23.51
N THR A 109 6.19 11.71 -23.24
CA THR A 109 7.64 11.80 -23.03
C THR A 109 8.44 11.63 -24.34
N ASN A 110 7.85 11.06 -25.39
CA ASN A 110 8.61 10.52 -26.53
C ASN A 110 9.11 11.50 -27.61
N ALA A 111 8.80 12.80 -27.62
CA ALA A 111 9.49 13.78 -28.51
C ALA A 111 8.97 15.23 -28.40
N ILE A 112 7.66 15.41 -28.17
CA ILE A 112 7.00 16.69 -28.50
C ILE A 112 7.10 17.72 -27.35
N LYS A 113 7.15 17.30 -26.08
CA LYS A 113 7.35 18.24 -24.96
C LYS A 113 8.77 18.79 -24.90
N ILE A 114 9.80 17.99 -25.20
CA ILE A 114 11.19 18.49 -25.28
C ILE A 114 11.35 19.50 -26.42
N GLY A 115 10.78 19.22 -27.61
CA GLY A 115 10.80 20.17 -28.73
C GLY A 115 10.08 21.48 -28.42
N ASN A 116 8.88 21.40 -27.83
CA ASN A 116 8.13 22.60 -27.43
C ASN A 116 8.79 23.39 -26.31
N ASP A 117 9.46 22.73 -25.38
CA ASP A 117 10.17 23.40 -24.29
C ASP A 117 11.48 24.05 -24.79
N VAL A 118 12.16 23.45 -25.79
CA VAL A 118 13.30 24.08 -26.49
C VAL A 118 12.84 25.29 -27.31
N THR A 119 11.78 25.18 -28.10
CA THR A 119 11.25 26.33 -28.87
C THR A 119 10.74 27.45 -27.95
N LYS A 120 10.18 27.12 -26.78
CA LYS A 120 9.85 28.13 -25.77
C LYS A 120 11.10 28.76 -25.14
N LEU A 121 12.17 27.99 -24.95
CA LEU A 121 13.46 28.49 -24.45
C LEU A 121 14.10 29.44 -25.47
N GLU A 122 14.05 29.11 -26.76
CA GLU A 122 14.50 29.96 -27.88
C GLU A 122 13.70 31.27 -27.93
N ASN A 123 12.36 31.20 -27.88
CA ASN A 123 11.53 32.41 -27.87
C ASN A 123 11.80 33.32 -26.65
N ILE A 124 12.06 32.74 -25.47
CA ILE A 124 12.45 33.50 -24.26
C ILE A 124 13.83 34.15 -24.45
N PHE A 125 14.78 33.46 -25.09
CA PHE A 125 16.10 34.03 -25.40
C PHE A 125 16.04 35.17 -26.43
N ASP A 126 15.19 35.05 -27.44
CA ASP A 126 14.97 36.10 -28.45
C ASP A 126 14.31 37.33 -27.82
N GLU A 127 13.29 37.14 -26.98
CA GLU A 127 12.65 38.23 -26.23
C GLU A 127 13.63 38.95 -25.29
N ILE A 128 14.49 38.21 -24.59
CA ILE A 128 15.55 38.79 -23.73
C ILE A 128 16.59 39.56 -24.55
N SER A 129 16.93 39.08 -25.76
CA SER A 129 17.89 39.76 -26.64
C SER A 129 17.33 41.06 -27.19
N ILE A 130 16.08 41.05 -27.66
CA ILE A 130 15.37 42.27 -28.11
C ILE A 130 15.18 43.25 -26.95
N SER A 131 14.85 42.75 -25.75
CA SER A 131 14.72 43.62 -24.58
C SER A 131 16.07 44.17 -24.12
N SER A 132 17.18 43.43 -24.23
CA SER A 132 18.53 43.94 -23.96
C SER A 132 18.97 44.99 -24.97
N GLU A 133 18.63 44.82 -26.24
CA GLU A 133 18.92 45.80 -27.29
C GLU A 133 18.09 47.08 -27.11
N LEU A 134 16.79 46.95 -26.80
CA LEU A 134 15.92 48.07 -26.41
C LEU A 134 16.41 48.75 -25.13
N ILE A 135 16.88 48.00 -24.13
CA ILE A 135 17.45 48.55 -22.90
C ILE A 135 18.77 49.24 -23.23
N ASN A 136 19.63 48.71 -24.10
CA ASN A 136 20.88 49.37 -24.49
C ASN A 136 20.62 50.68 -25.26
N ASP A 137 19.65 50.69 -26.17
CA ASP A 137 19.24 51.90 -26.90
C ASP A 137 18.57 52.93 -25.98
N THR A 138 17.73 52.47 -25.04
CA THR A 138 17.08 53.33 -24.04
C THR A 138 18.09 53.85 -23.02
N VAL A 139 19.08 53.05 -22.63
CA VAL A 139 20.16 53.45 -21.72
C VAL A 139 21.12 54.40 -22.44
N GLN A 140 21.46 54.20 -23.72
CA GLN A 140 22.25 55.18 -24.47
C GLN A 140 21.51 56.52 -24.64
N THR A 141 20.21 56.49 -24.91
CA THR A 141 19.41 57.73 -25.02
C THR A 141 19.15 58.40 -23.66
N SER A 142 19.03 57.64 -22.56
CA SER A 142 18.81 58.18 -21.21
C SER A 142 20.12 58.62 -20.50
N SER A 143 21.26 58.03 -20.85
CA SER A 143 22.60 58.44 -20.36
C SER A 143 23.06 59.79 -20.93
N ALA A 144 22.49 60.25 -22.05
CA ALA A 144 22.73 61.61 -22.56
C ALA A 144 21.98 62.70 -21.75
N ILE A 145 20.97 62.31 -20.97
CA ILE A 145 20.10 63.25 -20.21
C ILE A 145 20.46 63.27 -18.72
N SER A 146 21.24 62.30 -18.24
CA SER A 146 21.52 62.10 -16.80
C SER A 146 23.02 62.13 -16.49
N ALA A 147 23.77 63.09 -17.04
CA ALA A 147 25.08 63.42 -16.47
C ALA A 147 24.83 64.06 -15.08
N PRO A 148 25.37 63.52 -13.97
CA PRO A 148 25.20 64.14 -12.66
C PRO A 148 25.83 65.53 -12.66
N THR A 149 25.08 66.54 -12.23
CA THR A 149 25.56 67.90 -12.03
C THR A 149 26.60 67.95 -10.89
N GLU A 150 27.50 68.92 -10.94
CA GLU A 150 28.60 69.16 -9.99
C GLU A 150 28.16 69.06 -8.50
N GLU A 151 26.91 69.44 -8.18
CA GLU A 151 26.29 69.34 -6.85
C GLU A 151 26.28 67.92 -6.28
N HIS A 152 26.10 66.89 -7.12
CA HIS A 152 26.03 65.49 -6.66
C HIS A 152 27.41 64.89 -6.33
N LEU A 153 28.50 65.43 -6.91
CA LEU A 153 29.87 64.97 -6.62
C LEU A 153 30.40 65.55 -5.31
N GLU A 154 29.96 66.77 -4.95
CA GLU A 154 30.33 67.43 -3.71
C GLU A 154 29.72 66.73 -2.47
N GLU A 155 28.47 66.26 -2.57
CA GLU A 155 27.84 65.46 -1.50
C GLU A 155 28.51 64.11 -1.27
N ILE A 156 28.97 63.44 -2.35
CA ILE A 156 29.68 62.16 -2.25
C ILE A 156 31.07 62.34 -1.59
N SER A 157 31.76 63.43 -1.88
CA SER A 157 33.04 63.76 -1.22
C SER A 157 32.86 64.05 0.27
N ASN A 158 31.87 64.87 0.63
CA ASN A 158 31.57 65.21 2.03
C ASN A 158 31.13 64.01 2.86
N MET A 159 30.41 63.04 2.28
CA MET A 159 30.10 61.78 2.97
C MET A 159 31.34 60.91 3.20
N SER A 160 32.29 60.88 2.26
CA SER A 160 33.52 60.07 2.35
C SER A 160 34.48 60.58 3.44
N GLU A 161 34.63 61.90 3.60
CA GLU A 161 35.44 62.48 4.68
C GLU A 161 34.85 62.22 6.07
N ARG A 162 33.52 62.28 6.20
CA ARG A 162 32.82 62.01 7.47
C ARG A 162 33.00 60.57 7.96
N ILE A 163 33.19 59.62 7.05
CA ILE A 163 33.46 58.21 7.39
C ILE A 163 34.92 57.98 7.82
N LYS A 164 35.88 58.75 7.29
CA LYS A 164 37.30 58.63 7.69
C LYS A 164 37.59 59.15 9.10
N ASN A 165 36.91 60.21 9.55
CA ASN A 165 37.14 60.80 10.87
C ASN A 165 36.43 60.06 12.04
N LEU A 166 35.74 58.95 11.75
CA LEU A 166 35.09 58.08 12.74
C LEU A 166 35.91 56.84 13.11
N LYS A 167 37.17 56.74 12.66
CA LYS A 167 38.18 55.77 13.16
C LYS A 167 39.40 56.51 13.67
#